data_AF-A0A1F4XQY1-F1
#
_entry.id   AF-A0A1F4XQY1-F1
#
_cell.length_a   1.000
_cell.length_b   1.000
_cell.length_c   1.000
_cell.angle_alpha   90.00
_cell.angle_beta   90.00
_cell.angle_gamma   90.00
#
_symmetry.space_group_name_H-M   'P 1'
#
loop_
_entity.id
_entity.type
_entity.pdbx_description
1 polymer ?
#
loop_
_entity_poly.entity_id
_entity_poly.type
_entity_poly.pdbx_seq_one_letter_code
_entity_poly.pdbx_strand_id
1 'polypeptide(L)'
;MADAHQAFERAFKEHSDELFRHASIRLSDRERALELTQECFTRTWEYMARGGQVHNFRPFLYRTIKHLIIDEYRKHKPHSLEAMVEGSEGGSVEMFLPADETNTIAAAIERFEGAEALQKLQELPDQYREVLTMRYVEGLAPKEIAEYLEESENAVSVRIHRGLHKLRMLLEETDTQ
;
A
#
# COMPACT_ATOMS: atom_id res chain seq x y z
N MET A 1 -18.57 25.65 -18.29
CA MET A 1 -18.58 25.90 -16.83
C MET A 1 -19.74 25.20 -16.13
N ALA A 2 -21.01 25.46 -16.49
CA ALA A 2 -22.18 24.82 -15.83
C ALA A 2 -22.18 23.28 -15.91
N ASP A 3 -21.80 22.72 -17.07
CA ASP A 3 -21.73 21.26 -17.28
C ASP A 3 -20.64 20.58 -16.44
N ALA A 4 -19.46 21.21 -16.36
CA ALA A 4 -18.35 20.72 -15.54
C ALA A 4 -18.67 20.73 -14.03
N HIS A 5 -19.40 21.75 -13.55
CA HIS A 5 -19.87 21.81 -12.17
C HIS A 5 -20.86 20.69 -11.86
N GLN A 6 -21.85 20.47 -12.73
CA GLN A 6 -22.83 19.38 -12.54
C GLN A 6 -22.20 17.98 -12.64
N ALA A 7 -21.21 17.80 -13.52
CA ALA A 7 -20.47 16.55 -13.62
C ALA A 7 -19.66 16.27 -12.33
N PHE A 8 -19.00 17.30 -11.79
CA PHE A 8 -18.27 17.20 -10.53
C PHE A 8 -19.20 16.93 -9.33
N GLU A 9 -20.30 17.67 -9.20
CA GLU A 9 -21.28 17.46 -8.10
C GLU A 9 -21.83 16.04 -8.09
N ARG A 10 -22.11 15.48 -9.28
CA ARG A 10 -22.57 14.11 -9.43
C ARG A 10 -21.49 13.12 -8.98
N ALA A 11 -20.26 13.30 -9.46
CA ALA A 11 -19.15 12.47 -9.04
C ALA A 11 -18.88 12.54 -7.54
N PHE A 12 -19.03 13.71 -6.92
CA PHE A 12 -18.92 13.89 -5.47
C PHE A 12 -19.96 13.05 -4.73
N LYS A 13 -21.24 13.16 -5.10
CA LYS A 13 -22.33 12.40 -4.49
C LYS A 13 -22.19 10.89 -4.69
N GLU A 14 -21.68 10.46 -5.84
CA GLU A 14 -21.54 9.05 -6.18
C GLU A 14 -20.33 8.39 -5.50
N HIS A 15 -19.22 9.12 -5.31
CA HIS A 15 -17.94 8.52 -4.93
C HIS A 15 -17.39 8.96 -3.57
N SER A 16 -17.97 9.96 -2.87
CA SER A 16 -17.45 10.43 -1.58
C SER A 16 -17.32 9.30 -0.56
N ASP A 17 -18.39 8.54 -0.38
CA ASP A 17 -18.45 7.47 0.62
C ASP A 17 -17.58 6.28 0.22
N GLU A 18 -17.49 5.99 -1.08
CA GLU A 18 -16.66 4.94 -1.64
C GLU A 18 -15.17 5.23 -1.38
N LEU A 19 -14.73 6.45 -1.68
CA LEU A 19 -13.35 6.91 -1.48
C LEU A 19 -13.00 7.03 0.01
N PHE A 20 -13.93 7.54 0.83
CA PHE A 20 -13.73 7.61 2.28
C PHE A 20 -13.58 6.23 2.91
N ARG A 21 -14.41 5.25 2.53
CA ARG A 21 -14.23 3.86 2.96
C ARG A 21 -12.89 3.30 2.49
N HIS A 22 -12.53 3.55 1.23
CA HIS A 22 -11.27 3.11 0.66
C HIS A 22 -10.04 3.65 1.42
N ALA A 23 -10.08 4.93 1.79
CA ALA A 23 -9.05 5.58 2.58
C ALA A 23 -9.06 5.10 4.05
N SER A 24 -10.23 4.92 4.66
CA SER A 24 -10.36 4.48 6.05
C SER A 24 -9.90 3.03 6.30
N ILE A 25 -9.95 2.18 5.27
CA ILE A 25 -9.40 0.82 5.36
C ILE A 25 -7.86 0.85 5.35
N ARG A 26 -7.28 1.85 4.68
CA ARG A 26 -5.83 1.99 4.52
C ARG A 26 -5.21 2.75 5.69
N LEU A 27 -5.84 3.84 6.08
CA LEU A 27 -5.39 4.70 7.15
C LEU A 27 -6.02 4.24 8.45
N SER A 28 -5.19 3.93 9.44
CA SER A 28 -5.64 3.64 10.82
C SER A 28 -6.25 4.88 11.52
N ASP A 29 -6.20 6.05 10.89
CA ASP A 29 -6.77 7.30 11.35
C ASP A 29 -7.96 7.72 10.47
N ARG A 30 -9.15 7.72 11.07
CA ARG A 30 -10.41 8.09 10.41
C ARG A 30 -10.48 9.57 10.05
N GLU A 31 -9.97 10.46 10.90
CA GLU A 31 -9.96 11.90 10.60
C GLU A 31 -9.05 12.15 9.41
N ARG A 32 -7.89 11.51 9.39
CA ARG A 32 -6.97 11.63 8.25
C ARG A 32 -7.57 11.09 6.95
N ALA A 33 -8.29 9.97 7.01
CA ALA A 33 -9.00 9.44 5.85
C ALA A 33 -10.06 10.42 5.31
N LEU A 34 -10.75 11.15 6.19
CA LEU A 34 -11.72 12.18 5.79
C LEU A 34 -11.02 13.35 5.11
N GLU A 35 -9.93 13.84 5.68
CA GLU A 35 -9.12 14.93 5.13
C GLU A 35 -8.58 14.58 3.73
N LEU A 36 -8.01 13.38 3.54
CA LEU A 36 -7.51 12.97 2.22
C LEU A 36 -8.65 12.84 1.20
N THR A 37 -9.83 12.40 1.63
CA THR A 37 -11.01 12.33 0.75
C THR A 37 -11.42 13.73 0.30
N GLN A 38 -11.46 14.70 1.20
CA GLN A 38 -11.75 16.10 0.87
C GLN A 38 -10.69 16.67 -0.07
N GLU A 39 -9.41 16.48 0.23
CA GLU A 39 -8.28 16.90 -0.59
C GLU A 39 -8.35 16.32 -2.01
N CYS A 40 -8.76 15.06 -2.15
CA CYS A 40 -8.94 14.41 -3.46
C CYS A 40 -9.94 15.16 -4.34
N PHE A 41 -11.09 15.53 -3.78
CA PHE A 41 -12.10 16.31 -4.51
C PHE A 41 -11.66 17.74 -4.76
N THR A 42 -10.99 18.39 -3.81
CA THR A 42 -10.42 19.74 -3.99
C THR A 42 -9.42 19.78 -5.15
N ARG A 43 -8.45 18.84 -5.18
CA ARG A 43 -7.47 18.75 -6.28
C ARG A 43 -8.14 18.46 -7.62
N THR A 44 -9.17 17.62 -7.63
CA THR A 44 -9.93 17.31 -8.84
C THR A 44 -10.66 18.55 -9.36
N TRP A 45 -11.30 19.32 -8.47
CA TRP A 45 -11.96 20.57 -8.82
C TRP A 45 -10.97 21.60 -9.36
N GLU A 46 -9.83 21.79 -8.70
CA GLU A 46 -8.80 22.71 -9.15
C GLU A 46 -8.25 22.34 -10.53
N TYR A 47 -8.01 21.05 -10.78
CA TYR A 47 -7.58 20.57 -12.09
C TYR A 47 -8.59 20.92 -13.19
N MET A 48 -9.88 20.71 -12.91
CA MET A 48 -10.95 21.07 -13.86
C MET A 48 -11.09 22.58 -14.04
N ALA A 49 -10.96 23.37 -12.96
CA ALA A 49 -11.03 24.82 -13.00
C ALA A 49 -9.89 25.44 -13.84
N ARG A 50 -8.73 24.79 -13.90
CA ARG A 50 -7.59 25.18 -14.74
C ARG A 50 -7.72 24.74 -16.21
N GLY A 51 -8.87 24.16 -16.59
CA GLY A 51 -9.15 23.71 -17.96
C GLY A 51 -8.86 22.24 -18.23
N GLY A 52 -8.48 21.47 -17.20
CA GLY A 52 -8.32 20.02 -17.29
C GLY A 52 -9.66 19.32 -17.56
N GLN A 53 -9.65 18.31 -18.44
CA GLN A 53 -10.83 17.50 -18.71
C GLN A 53 -10.76 16.16 -17.98
N VAL A 54 -11.82 15.83 -17.24
CA VAL A 54 -12.00 14.55 -16.57
C VAL A 54 -13.11 13.79 -17.30
N HIS A 55 -12.72 12.83 -18.14
CA HIS A 55 -13.69 12.05 -18.90
C HIS A 55 -14.36 10.96 -18.05
N ASN A 56 -13.60 10.36 -17.11
CA ASN A 56 -14.09 9.34 -16.20
C ASN A 56 -13.68 9.71 -14.76
N PHE A 57 -14.65 10.13 -13.95
CA PHE A 57 -14.39 10.58 -12.59
C PHE A 57 -13.90 9.47 -11.67
N ARG A 58 -14.54 8.29 -11.71
CA ARG A 58 -14.17 7.19 -10.81
C ARG A 58 -12.69 6.81 -10.90
N PRO A 59 -12.12 6.44 -12.07
CA PRO A 59 -10.69 6.12 -12.18
C PRO A 59 -9.77 7.30 -11.83
N PHE A 60 -10.18 8.53 -12.14
CA PHE A 60 -9.42 9.73 -11.83
C PHE A 60 -9.33 9.96 -10.32
N LEU A 61 -10.47 9.91 -9.63
CA LEU A 61 -10.57 10.07 -8.18
C LEU A 61 -9.82 8.95 -7.45
N TYR A 62 -9.92 7.71 -7.93
CA TYR A 62 -9.16 6.57 -7.38
C TYR A 62 -7.66 6.74 -7.54
N ARG A 63 -7.19 7.28 -8.67
CA ARG A 63 -5.77 7.60 -8.85
C ARG A 63 -5.32 8.70 -7.89
N THR A 64 -6.11 9.77 -7.78
CA THR A 64 -5.79 10.92 -6.91
C THR A 64 -5.77 10.54 -5.44
N ILE A 65 -6.80 9.85 -4.92
CA ILE A 65 -6.84 9.43 -3.51
C ILE A 65 -5.71 8.46 -3.19
N LYS A 66 -5.36 7.57 -4.12
CA LYS A 66 -4.26 6.65 -3.95
C LYS A 66 -2.92 7.39 -3.82
N HIS A 67 -2.65 8.37 -4.69
CA HIS A 67 -1.45 9.19 -4.56
C HIS A 67 -1.43 9.96 -3.23
N LEU A 68 -2.57 10.48 -2.76
CA LEU A 68 -2.67 11.15 -1.47
C LEU A 68 -2.37 10.22 -0.30
N ILE A 69 -2.86 8.98 -0.35
CA ILE A 69 -2.58 7.96 0.67
C ILE A 69 -1.08 7.60 0.67
N ILE A 70 -0.48 7.41 -0.50
CA ILE A 70 0.97 7.18 -0.65
C ILE A 70 1.76 8.36 -0.09
N ASP A 71 1.40 9.59 -0.45
CA ASP A 71 2.04 10.82 0.07
C ASP A 71 1.88 10.94 1.59
N GLU A 72 0.74 10.47 2.13
CA GLU A 72 0.50 10.47 3.57
C GLU A 72 1.45 9.52 4.29
N TYR A 73 1.58 8.30 3.82
CA TYR A 73 2.54 7.35 4.38
C TYR A 73 3.97 7.90 4.33
N ARG A 74 4.35 8.63 3.27
CA ARG A 74 5.72 9.15 3.11
C ARG A 74 6.07 10.16 4.20
N LYS A 75 5.07 10.89 4.71
CA LYS A 75 5.24 11.85 5.81
C LYS A 75 5.41 11.17 7.16
N HIS A 76 4.84 9.99 7.33
CA HIS A 76 4.95 9.19 8.55
C HIS A 76 6.15 8.25 8.55
N LYS A 77 6.97 8.25 7.49
CA LYS A 77 8.24 7.52 7.48
C LYS A 77 9.11 8.10 8.61
N PRO A 78 9.42 7.34 9.69
CA PRO A 78 10.58 7.69 10.49
C PRO A 78 11.74 7.68 9.50
N HIS A 79 12.58 8.71 9.50
CA HIS A 79 13.81 8.72 8.72
C HIS A 79 14.73 7.55 9.17
N SER A 80 14.40 6.31 8.79
CA SER A 80 15.33 5.20 8.78
C SER A 80 16.22 5.43 7.56
N LEU A 81 17.25 6.20 7.86
CA LEU A 81 18.56 6.21 7.21
C LEU A 81 18.79 5.02 6.28
N GLU A 82 19.21 5.34 5.06
CA GLU A 82 20.17 4.58 4.26
C GLU A 82 20.30 3.10 4.62
N ALA A 83 19.39 2.26 4.13
CA ALA A 83 19.71 0.84 4.00
C ALA A 83 20.57 0.69 2.76
N MET A 84 21.86 0.88 3.00
CA MET A 84 22.98 0.61 2.12
C MET A 84 22.73 -0.62 1.25
N VAL A 85 22.91 -0.43 -0.05
CA VAL A 85 23.45 -1.49 -0.90
C VAL A 85 24.72 -2.02 -0.23
N GLU A 86 24.78 -3.34 -0.09
CA GLU A 86 25.91 -4.19 0.34
C GLU A 86 26.11 -4.48 1.83
N GLY A 87 26.09 -5.78 2.15
CA GLY A 87 26.58 -6.35 3.39
C GLY A 87 26.16 -7.82 3.59
N SER A 88 26.86 -8.73 2.91
CA SER A 88 26.94 -10.21 3.10
C SER A 88 26.03 -10.85 4.16
N GLU A 89 25.13 -11.77 3.82
CA GLU A 89 25.50 -13.19 3.68
C GLU A 89 25.06 -13.83 2.34
N GLY A 90 26.07 -14.35 1.63
CA GLY A 90 26.05 -15.52 0.75
C GLY A 90 24.78 -15.85 -0.02
N GLY A 91 24.71 -15.39 -1.27
CA GLY A 91 23.81 -15.95 -2.27
C GLY A 91 23.32 -14.90 -3.25
N SER A 92 24.14 -14.59 -4.24
CA SER A 92 23.67 -14.07 -5.52
C SER A 92 22.71 -15.10 -6.13
N VAL A 93 21.45 -15.02 -5.77
CA VAL A 93 20.38 -15.60 -6.56
C VAL A 93 19.40 -14.48 -6.82
N GLU A 94 19.55 -13.93 -8.03
CA GLU A 94 18.47 -13.36 -8.81
C GLU A 94 17.43 -14.47 -9.01
N MET A 95 16.72 -14.84 -7.94
CA MET A 95 15.68 -15.86 -7.98
C MET A 95 14.40 -15.12 -8.29
N PHE A 96 14.11 -14.98 -9.59
CA PHE A 96 12.76 -14.74 -10.04
C PHE A 96 11.95 -16.00 -9.69
N LEU A 97 11.44 -16.04 -8.47
CA LEU A 97 10.54 -17.11 -8.04
C LEU A 97 9.14 -16.78 -8.56
N PRO A 98 8.43 -17.78 -9.13
CA PRO A 98 7.12 -17.57 -9.74
C PRO A 98 6.10 -17.08 -8.69
N ALA A 99 5.18 -16.22 -9.12
CA ALA A 99 4.11 -15.69 -8.28
C ALA A 99 3.28 -16.79 -7.57
N ASP A 100 3.23 -18.00 -8.13
CA ASP A 100 2.57 -19.17 -7.55
C ASP A 100 3.16 -19.56 -6.17
N GLU A 101 4.47 -19.50 -5.98
CA GLU A 101 5.09 -19.82 -4.68
C GLU A 101 4.78 -18.75 -3.63
N THR A 102 4.78 -17.48 -4.03
CA THR A 102 4.44 -16.36 -3.13
C THR A 102 2.99 -16.47 -2.65
N ASN A 103 2.07 -16.80 -3.55
CA ASN A 103 0.66 -17.02 -3.22
C ASN A 103 0.49 -18.24 -2.30
N THR A 104 1.29 -19.29 -2.50
CA THR A 104 1.26 -20.49 -1.65
C THR A 104 1.73 -20.18 -0.22
N ILE A 105 2.79 -19.39 -0.06
CA ILE A 105 3.29 -18.98 1.27
C ILE A 105 2.26 -18.07 1.95
N ALA A 106 1.68 -17.10 1.24
CA ALA A 106 0.65 -16.23 1.79
C ALA A 106 -0.58 -17.02 2.27
N ALA A 107 -1.05 -17.98 1.47
CA ALA A 107 -2.16 -18.86 1.84
C ALA A 107 -1.83 -19.80 3.02
N ALA A 108 -0.56 -20.16 3.21
CA ALA A 108 -0.12 -20.90 4.39
C ALA A 108 -0.15 -20.02 5.65
N ILE A 109 0.22 -18.74 5.53
CA ILE A 109 0.17 -17.76 6.64
C ILE A 109 -1.28 -17.46 7.05
N GLU A 110 -2.23 -17.45 6.11
CA GLU A 110 -3.67 -17.28 6.40
C GLU A 110 -4.26 -18.36 7.32
N ARG A 111 -3.57 -19.50 7.48
CA ARG A 111 -4.00 -20.56 8.40
C ARG A 111 -3.71 -20.27 9.88
N PHE A 112 -2.81 -19.33 10.16
CA PHE A 112 -2.49 -18.87 11.51
C PHE A 112 -3.50 -17.82 11.98
N GLU A 113 -3.70 -17.68 13.29
CA GLU A 113 -4.61 -16.66 13.81
C GLU A 113 -4.12 -15.25 13.44
N GLY A 114 -4.99 -14.41 12.87
CA GLY A 114 -4.60 -13.10 12.35
C GLY A 114 -3.95 -12.17 13.40
N ALA A 115 -4.27 -12.36 14.68
CA ALA A 115 -3.63 -11.62 15.78
C ALA A 115 -2.18 -12.06 16.03
N GLU A 116 -1.88 -13.35 15.89
CA GLU A 116 -0.55 -13.91 16.06
C GLU A 116 0.36 -13.52 14.90
N ALA A 117 -0.14 -13.62 13.66
CA ALA A 117 0.57 -13.14 12.47
C ALA A 117 0.96 -11.65 12.58
N LEU A 118 0.09 -10.82 13.15
CA LEU A 118 0.36 -9.40 13.34
C LEU A 118 1.43 -9.14 14.41
N GLN A 119 1.47 -9.96 15.48
CA GLN A 119 2.54 -9.88 16.47
C GLN A 119 3.88 -10.30 15.87
N LYS A 120 3.92 -11.42 15.14
CA LYS A 120 5.14 -11.91 14.47
C LYS A 120 5.64 -10.99 13.38
N LEU A 121 4.75 -10.24 12.73
CA LEU A 121 5.13 -9.19 11.80
C LEU A 121 6.04 -8.13 12.45
N GLN A 122 5.85 -7.83 13.74
CA GLN A 122 6.68 -6.87 14.48
C GLN A 122 8.09 -7.40 14.80
N GLU A 123 8.28 -8.72 14.80
CA GLU A 123 9.59 -9.37 15.01
C GLU A 123 10.46 -9.35 13.73
N LEU A 124 9.88 -9.02 12.57
CA LEU A 124 10.62 -8.92 11.32
C LEU A 124 11.50 -7.66 11.25
N PRO A 125 12.66 -7.76 10.56
CA PRO A 125 13.44 -6.59 10.16
C PRO A 125 12.57 -5.56 9.42
N ASP A 126 12.81 -4.27 9.69
CA ASP A 126 11.98 -3.15 9.22
C ASP A 126 11.69 -3.21 7.72
N GLN A 127 12.72 -3.46 6.91
CA GLN A 127 12.61 -3.53 5.44
C GLN A 127 11.64 -4.60 4.93
N TYR A 128 11.38 -5.66 5.70
CA TYR A 128 10.42 -6.72 5.35
C TYR A 128 9.05 -6.42 5.95
N ARG A 129 9.01 -5.96 7.21
CA ARG A 129 7.77 -5.55 7.88
C ARG A 129 7.08 -4.42 7.12
N GLU A 130 7.82 -3.44 6.62
CA GLU A 130 7.30 -2.29 5.87
C GLU A 130 6.54 -2.75 4.62
N VAL A 131 7.19 -3.54 3.75
CA VAL A 131 6.55 -4.01 2.50
C VAL A 131 5.39 -4.98 2.75
N LEU A 132 5.45 -5.80 3.81
CA LEU A 132 4.37 -6.72 4.15
C LEU A 132 3.18 -6.02 4.77
N THR A 133 3.40 -5.02 5.61
CA THR A 133 2.34 -4.15 6.14
C THR A 133 1.63 -3.46 4.98
N MET A 134 2.39 -2.82 4.09
CA MET A 134 1.82 -2.17 2.91
C MET A 134 1.04 -3.14 2.02
N ARG A 135 1.54 -4.37 1.82
CA ARG A 135 0.90 -5.35 0.95
C ARG A 135 -0.37 -5.96 1.55
N TYR A 136 -0.30 -6.38 2.81
CA TYR A 136 -1.31 -7.27 3.41
C TYR A 136 -2.20 -6.58 4.45
N VAL A 137 -1.72 -5.50 5.08
CA VAL A 137 -2.53 -4.69 6.00
C VAL A 137 -3.17 -3.52 5.25
N GLU A 138 -2.38 -2.80 4.45
CA GLU A 138 -2.83 -1.61 3.71
C GLU A 138 -3.35 -1.95 2.30
N GLY A 139 -3.16 -3.19 1.85
CA GLY A 139 -3.73 -3.70 0.59
C GLY A 139 -3.16 -3.04 -0.67
N LEU A 140 -1.92 -2.55 -0.61
CA LEU A 140 -1.21 -1.97 -1.76
C LEU A 140 -0.70 -3.07 -2.70
N ALA A 141 -0.72 -2.81 -4.00
CA ALA A 141 -0.08 -3.67 -5.00
C ALA A 141 1.44 -3.42 -5.06
N PRO A 142 2.26 -4.42 -5.46
CA PRO A 142 3.72 -4.29 -5.49
C PRO A 142 4.22 -3.05 -6.25
N LYS A 143 3.57 -2.73 -7.38
CA LYS A 143 3.83 -1.50 -8.13
C LYS A 143 3.63 -0.21 -7.31
N GLU A 144 2.60 -0.17 -6.48
CA GLU A 144 2.24 1.01 -5.66
C GLU A 144 3.23 1.17 -4.51
N ILE A 145 3.66 0.05 -3.93
CA ILE A 145 4.72 0.01 -2.93
C ILE A 145 6.06 0.45 -3.55
N ALA A 146 6.34 0.06 -4.80
CA ALA A 146 7.54 0.47 -5.51
C ALA A 146 7.54 1.98 -5.82
N GLU A 147 6.40 2.53 -6.25
CA GLU A 147 6.21 3.97 -6.38
C GLU A 147 6.40 4.66 -5.01
N TYR A 148 5.87 4.09 -3.93
CA TYR A 148 6.00 4.63 -2.57
C TYR A 148 7.46 4.68 -2.08
N LEU A 149 8.18 3.55 -2.19
CA LEU A 149 9.57 3.39 -1.72
C LEU A 149 10.62 3.99 -2.65
N GLU A 150 10.21 4.44 -3.86
CA GLU A 150 11.11 4.91 -4.93
C GLU A 150 12.08 3.82 -5.41
N GLU A 151 11.55 2.62 -5.60
CA GLU A 151 12.29 1.42 -5.96
C GLU A 151 11.69 0.72 -7.17
N SER A 152 12.36 -0.31 -7.69
CA SER A 152 11.77 -1.14 -8.74
C SER A 152 10.70 -2.08 -8.16
N GLU A 153 9.63 -2.31 -8.92
CA GLU A 153 8.59 -3.31 -8.59
C GLU A 153 9.19 -4.70 -8.33
N ASN A 154 10.27 -5.05 -9.05
CA ASN A 154 11.01 -6.28 -8.83
C ASN A 154 11.69 -6.32 -7.45
N ALA A 155 12.36 -5.23 -7.05
CA ALA A 155 13.01 -5.15 -5.73
C ALA A 155 12.00 -5.25 -4.58
N VAL A 156 10.83 -4.63 -4.72
CA VAL A 156 9.72 -4.77 -3.76
C VAL A 156 9.19 -6.20 -3.74
N SER A 157 8.96 -6.81 -4.89
CA SER A 157 8.43 -8.17 -4.98
C SER A 157 9.36 -9.19 -4.31
N VAL A 158 10.68 -9.07 -4.53
CA VAL A 158 11.71 -9.87 -3.86
C VAL A 158 11.66 -9.66 -2.34
N ARG A 159 11.47 -8.42 -1.88
CA ARG A 159 11.36 -8.11 -0.45
C ARG A 159 10.11 -8.68 0.19
N ILE A 160 8.95 -8.59 -0.47
CA ILE A 160 7.69 -9.20 -0.02
C ILE A 160 7.88 -10.71 0.15
N HIS A 161 8.45 -11.37 -0.87
CA HIS A 161 8.68 -12.81 -0.82
C HIS A 161 9.60 -13.23 0.34
N ARG A 162 10.76 -12.55 0.49
CA ARG A 162 11.69 -12.81 1.60
C ARG A 162 11.06 -12.55 2.97
N GLY A 163 10.24 -11.51 3.06
CA GLY A 163 9.47 -11.19 4.26
C GLY A 163 8.49 -12.31 4.61
N LEU A 164 7.68 -12.77 3.65
CA LEU A 164 6.72 -13.87 3.86
C LEU A 164 7.41 -15.15 4.32
N HIS A 165 8.55 -15.48 3.70
CA HIS A 165 9.31 -16.66 4.11
C HIS A 165 9.79 -16.55 5.56
N LYS A 166 10.35 -15.39 5.96
CA LYS A 166 10.75 -15.17 7.35
C LYS A 166 9.56 -15.19 8.32
N LEU A 167 8.44 -14.59 7.94
CA LEU A 167 7.23 -14.58 8.75
C LEU A 167 6.70 -15.99 9.00
N ARG A 168 6.70 -16.82 7.95
CA ARG A 168 6.34 -18.24 8.05
C ARG A 168 7.22 -19.00 9.04
N MET A 169 8.54 -18.81 8.98
CA MET A 169 9.46 -19.46 9.93
C MET A 169 9.15 -19.07 11.38
N LEU A 170 8.87 -17.79 11.65
CA LEU A 170 8.51 -17.31 12.99
C LEU A 170 7.20 -17.90 13.51
N LEU A 171 6.23 -18.12 12.62
CA LEU A 171 4.95 -18.73 12.96
C LEU A 171 5.07 -20.24 13.21
N GLU A 172 5.83 -20.96 12.38
CA GLU A 172 6.09 -22.39 12.56
C GLU A 172 6.91 -22.71 13.82
N GLU A 173 7.81 -21.82 14.24
CA GLU A 173 8.54 -21.93 15.52
C GLU A 173 7.61 -21.83 16.75
N THR A 174 6.49 -21.14 16.62
CA THR A 174 5.52 -20.93 17.72
C THR A 174 4.56 -22.11 17.86
N ASP A 175 4.17 -22.73 16.74
CA ASP A 175 3.33 -23.94 16.69
C ASP A 175 3.99 -25.20 17.29
N THR A 176 5.31 -25.17 17.52
CA THR A 176 6.07 -26.34 17.99
C THR A 176 6.25 -26.38 19.53
N GLN A 177 5.69 -25.42 20.27
CA GLN A 177 5.72 -25.37 21.76
C GLN A 177 4.34 -25.67 22.37
#